data_AF-A0A3C0WCS0-F1
#
_entry.id   AF-A0A3C0WCS0-F1
#
_cell.length_a   1.000
_cell.length_b   1.000
_cell.length_c   1.000
_cell.angle_alpha   90.00
_cell.angle_beta   90.00
_cell.angle_gamma   90.00
#
_symmetry.space_group_name_H-M   'P 1'
#
loop_
_entity.id
_entity.type
_entity.pdbx_description
1 polymer ?
#
loop_
_entity_poly.entity_id
_entity_poly.type
_entity_poly.pdbx_seq_one_letter_code
_entity_poly.pdbx_strand_id
1 'polypeptide(L)' 'VAAAPAGGTSVTAPMPGTVLNVVAPVGTAVNAGDVILVLEAMKM' A
#
# COMPACT_ATOMS: atom_id res chain seq x y z
N VAL A 1 -15.66 -15.46 -8.83
CA VAL A 1 -15.80 -14.84 -7.49
C VAL A 1 -14.39 -14.72 -6.91
N ALA A 2 -13.85 -13.51 -6.80
CA ALA A 2 -12.52 -13.30 -6.23
C ALA A 2 -12.60 -13.46 -4.70
N ALA A 3 -11.77 -14.35 -4.14
CA ALA A 3 -11.74 -14.63 -2.71
C ALA A 3 -11.35 -13.37 -1.93
N ALA A 4 -12.10 -13.06 -0.87
CA ALA A 4 -11.74 -12.00 0.05
C ALA A 4 -10.40 -12.35 0.73
N PRO A 5 -9.42 -11.43 0.76
CA PRO A 5 -8.12 -11.74 1.34
C PRO A 5 -8.30 -12.05 2.83
N ALA A 6 -7.89 -13.25 3.22
CA ALA A 6 -7.89 -13.70 4.60
C ALA A 6 -6.85 -12.90 5.39
N GLY A 7 -7.29 -12.16 6.42
CA GLY A 7 -6.48 -11.65 7.53
C GLY A 7 -5.15 -10.98 7.15
N GLY A 8 -5.17 -9.67 6.90
CA GLY A 8 -3.98 -8.83 6.85
C GLY A 8 -3.98 -7.80 7.96
N THR A 9 -2.79 -7.34 8.39
CA THR A 9 -2.66 -6.17 9.26
C THR A 9 -3.01 -4.91 8.45
N SER A 10 -4.01 -4.16 8.90
CA SER A 10 -4.35 -2.88 8.28
C SER A 10 -3.23 -1.88 8.51
N VAL A 11 -2.55 -1.46 7.44
CA VAL A 11 -1.58 -0.36 7.47
C VAL A 11 -2.30 0.92 7.09
N THR A 12 -2.51 1.81 8.05
CA THR A 12 -3.14 3.11 7.83
C THR A 12 -2.09 4.16 7.48
N ALA A 13 -2.44 5.12 6.63
CA ALA A 13 -1.57 6.24 6.35
C ALA A 13 -1.31 7.06 7.63
N PRO A 14 -0.06 7.42 7.94
CA PRO A 14 0.27 8.19 9.15
C PRO A 14 -0.14 9.67 9.04
N MET A 15 -0.34 10.18 7.82
CA MET A 15 -0.64 11.57 7.52
C MET A 15 -1.57 11.66 6.28
N PRO A 16 -2.35 12.74 6.13
CA PRO A 16 -3.13 12.98 4.92
C PRO A 16 -2.20 13.26 3.73
N GLY A 17 -2.57 12.75 2.56
CA GLY A 17 -1.76 12.88 1.35
C GLY A 17 -2.42 12.27 0.12
N THR A 18 -1.71 12.27 -0.99
CA THR A 18 -2.18 11.72 -2.28
C THR A 18 -1.38 10.49 -2.65
N VAL A 19 -2.05 9.42 -3.08
CA VAL A 19 -1.36 8.24 -3.65
C VAL A 19 -0.82 8.61 -5.02
N LEU A 20 0.51 8.67 -5.16
CA LEU A 20 1.17 8.96 -6.43
C LEU A 20 1.31 7.71 -7.30
N ASN A 21 1.64 6.57 -6.69
CA ASN A 21 1.82 5.33 -7.40
C ASN A 21 1.56 4.11 -6.52
N VAL A 22 1.02 3.04 -7.11
CA VAL A 22 0.88 1.73 -6.49
C VAL A 22 1.78 0.77 -7.26
N VAL A 23 2.83 0.31 -6.59
CA VAL A 23 3.90 -0.48 -7.23
C VAL A 23 3.61 -1.98 -7.11
N ALA A 24 2.97 -2.39 -6.01
CA ALA A 24 2.60 -3.78 -5.75
C ALA A 24 1.09 -3.99 -5.93
N PRO A 25 0.64 -4.60 -7.05
CA PRO A 25 -0.76 -5.00 -7.21
C PRO A 25 -1.14 -6.14 -6.27
N VAL A 26 -2.44 -6.41 -6.20
CA VAL A 26 -2.98 -7.47 -5.32
C VAL A 26 -2.41 -8.83 -5.72
N GLY A 27 -1.92 -9.58 -4.74
CA GLY A 27 -1.33 -10.91 -4.93
C GLY A 27 0.17 -10.93 -5.20
N THR A 28 0.82 -9.77 -5.28
CA THR A 28 2.28 -9.68 -5.39
C THR A 28 2.96 -10.11 -4.09
N ALA A 29 3.89 -11.06 -4.19
CA ALA A 29 4.78 -11.42 -3.08
C ALA A 29 5.77 -10.27 -2.83
N VAL A 30 5.94 -9.87 -1.57
CA VAL A 30 6.81 -8.75 -1.16
C VAL A 30 7.70 -9.20 -0.01
N ASN A 31 8.88 -8.59 0.09
CA ASN A 31 9.84 -8.79 1.15
C ASN A 31 9.87 -7.58 2.10
N ALA A 32 10.48 -7.76 3.28
CA ALA A 32 10.69 -6.66 4.20
C ALA A 32 11.56 -5.57 3.55
N GLY A 33 11.03 -4.34 3.50
CA GLY A 33 11.69 -3.19 2.87
C GLY A 33 11.23 -2.90 1.43
N ASP A 34 10.42 -3.77 0.82
CA ASP A 34 9.89 -3.51 -0.52
C ASP A 34 8.88 -2.35 -0.53
N VAL A 35 8.95 -1.53 -1.58
CA VAL A 35 8.03 -0.41 -1.79
C VAL A 35 6.75 -0.93 -2.42
N ILE A 36 5.64 -0.81 -1.71
CA ILE A 36 4.32 -1.24 -2.18
C ILE A 36 3.49 -0.08 -2.76
N LEU A 37 3.68 1.13 -2.23
CA LEU A 37 2.94 2.33 -2.62
C LEU A 37 3.79 3.56 -2.32
N VAL A 38 3.60 4.62 -3.11
CA VAL A 38 4.20 5.93 -2.90
C VAL A 38 3.09 6.94 -2.66
N LEU A 39 3.13 7.61 -1.52
CA LEU A 39 2.20 8.66 -1.12
C LEU A 39 2.97 9.96 -0.92
N GLU A 40 2.49 11.06 -1.49
CA GLU A 40 2.97 12.40 -1.16
C GLU A 40 2.20 12.95 0.05
N ALA A 41 2.93 13.38 1.08
CA ALA A 41 2.36 14.17 2.16
C ALA A 41 2.57 15.65 1.82
N MET A 42 1.46 16.36 1.62
CA MET A 42 1.33 17.82 1.49
C MET A 42 2.61 18.58 1.08
N LYS A 43 2.94 18.56 -0.21
CA LYS A 43 3.87 19.49 -0.93
C LYS A 43 5.25 19.84 -0.34
N MET A 44 5.72 19.20 0.74
CA MET A 44 6.86 19.61 1.60
C MET A 44 6.45 20.47 2.79
#